data_AF-A0A4R7KU82-F1
#
_entry.id   AF-A0A4R7KU82-F1
#
_cell.length_a   1.000
_cell.length_b   1.000
_cell.length_c   1.000
_cell.angle_alpha   90.00
_cell.angle_beta   90.00
_cell.angle_gamma   90.00
#
_symmetry.space_group_name_H-M   'P 1'
#
loop_
_entity.id
_entity.type
_entity.pdbx_description
1 polymer ?
#
loop_
_entity_poly.entity_id
_entity_poly.type
_entity_poly.pdbx_seq_one_letter_code
_entity_poly.pdbx_strand_id
1 'polypeptide(L)'
;MKIIGLIKRIGVASLLVLFLVSIPAYAQTSRVEFKRGSVLMWTKDIIEWTYNGSTISSSYAYQQKGYIFPNIARVNGIFRISTTSTMHRYRGDKTIGAGIVTPWGDVTVYETDYSDYYRVYGSGSYLWE
;
A
#
# COMPACT_ATOMS: atom_id res chain seq x y z
N MET A 1 -24.50 -62.96 15.51
CA MET A 1 -23.02 -62.90 15.43
C MET A 1 -22.59 -63.60 14.15
N LYS A 2 -21.68 -62.97 13.38
CA LYS A 2 -21.14 -63.35 12.06
C LYS A 2 -22.12 -63.29 10.87
N ILE A 3 -21.92 -62.29 10.00
CA ILE A 3 -22.14 -62.45 8.56
C ILE A 3 -20.87 -61.94 7.85
N ILE A 4 -20.09 -62.91 7.40
CA ILE A 4 -19.04 -62.78 6.40
C ILE A 4 -19.71 -62.68 5.03
N GLY A 5 -19.28 -61.72 4.20
CA GLY A 5 -19.38 -61.85 2.75
C GLY A 5 -20.05 -60.68 2.03
N LEU A 6 -19.24 -59.73 1.54
CA LEU A 6 -19.45 -59.13 0.21
C LEU A 6 -18.22 -58.31 -0.22
N ILE A 7 -17.18 -58.96 -0.74
CA ILE A 7 -16.21 -58.28 -1.63
C ILE A 7 -16.35 -58.95 -2.99
N LYS A 8 -17.29 -58.44 -3.78
CA LYS A 8 -17.40 -58.71 -5.22
C LYS A 8 -17.30 -57.37 -5.96
N ARG A 9 -16.08 -57.11 -6.45
CA ARG A 9 -15.74 -56.43 -7.71
C ARG A 9 -16.40 -55.07 -7.97
N ILE A 10 -15.66 -54.00 -7.69
CA ILE A 10 -15.68 -52.77 -8.52
C ILE A 10 -14.24 -52.55 -8.97
N GLY A 11 -14.03 -52.55 -10.28
CA GLY A 11 -12.73 -52.32 -10.88
C GLY A 11 -12.41 -50.84 -11.05
N VAL A 12 -11.17 -50.63 -11.52
CA VAL A 12 -10.64 -49.45 -12.21
C VAL A 12 -10.14 -48.29 -11.34
N ALA A 13 -8.84 -48.01 -11.56
CA ALA A 13 -8.10 -46.76 -11.39
C ALA A 13 -7.69 -46.29 -9.97
N SER A 14 -6.36 -46.21 -9.81
CA SER A 14 -5.57 -45.41 -8.87
C SER A 14 -6.33 -44.59 -7.82
N LEU A 15 -6.22 -45.02 -6.57
CA LEU A 15 -6.47 -44.16 -5.42
C LEU A 15 -5.25 -43.25 -5.21
N LEU A 16 -5.11 -42.19 -6.01
CA LEU A 16 -4.15 -41.13 -5.75
C LEU A 16 -4.76 -40.19 -4.70
N VAL A 17 -4.40 -40.39 -3.43
CA VAL A 17 -4.76 -39.49 -2.33
C VAL A 17 -3.95 -38.20 -2.48
N LEU A 18 -4.55 -37.16 -3.06
CA LEU A 18 -3.99 -35.81 -3.06
C LEU A 18 -4.04 -35.24 -1.63
N PHE A 19 -2.93 -35.34 -0.90
CA PHE A 19 -2.70 -34.50 0.27
C PHE A 19 -2.48 -33.07 -0.21
N LEU A 20 -3.52 -32.23 -0.15
CA LEU A 20 -3.40 -30.79 -0.29
C LEU A 20 -2.70 -30.25 0.97
N VAL A 21 -1.38 -30.22 0.95
CA VAL A 21 -0.61 -29.40 1.90
C VAL A 21 -0.94 -27.95 1.55
N SER A 22 -1.65 -27.24 2.43
CA SER A 22 -1.82 -25.79 2.27
C SER A 22 -0.46 -25.14 2.51
N ILE A 23 0.29 -24.93 1.44
CA ILE A 23 1.46 -24.04 1.49
C ILE A 23 0.95 -22.67 1.93
N PRO A 24 1.47 -22.10 3.03
CA PRO A 24 1.05 -20.77 3.44
C PRO A 24 1.33 -19.81 2.28
N ALA A 25 0.30 -19.08 1.86
CA ALA A 25 0.43 -18.11 0.78
C ALA A 25 1.57 -17.14 1.13
N TYR A 26 2.58 -17.08 0.26
CA TYR A 26 3.80 -16.32 0.49
C TYR A 26 3.45 -14.85 0.76
N ALA A 27 3.73 -14.37 1.98
CA ALA A 27 3.52 -12.99 2.35
C ALA A 27 4.73 -12.16 1.91
N GLN A 28 4.52 -11.26 0.95
CA GLN A 28 5.52 -10.35 0.42
C GLN A 28 5.25 -8.93 0.93
N THR A 29 6.30 -8.23 1.36
CA THR A 29 6.23 -6.80 1.68
C THR A 29 6.71 -5.99 0.49
N SER A 30 5.95 -4.97 0.10
CA SER A 30 6.38 -4.00 -0.92
C SER A 30 6.24 -2.58 -0.40
N ARG A 31 7.07 -1.71 -0.98
CA ARG A 31 7.15 -0.29 -0.68
C ARG A 31 7.01 0.48 -1.98
N VAL A 32 6.17 1.50 -1.97
CA VAL A 32 6.04 2.45 -3.08
C VAL A 32 6.23 3.88 -2.57
N GLU A 33 6.89 4.72 -3.37
CA GLU A 33 7.07 6.14 -3.07
C GLU A 33 6.37 6.98 -4.13
N PHE A 34 5.43 7.82 -3.72
CA PHE A 34 4.76 8.80 -4.57
C PHE A 34 5.36 10.17 -4.30
N LYS A 35 6.13 10.69 -5.28
CA LYS A 35 6.77 12.00 -5.19
C LYS A 35 5.95 13.06 -5.91
N ARG A 36 5.66 14.16 -5.20
CA ARG A 36 5.14 15.40 -5.80
C ARG A 36 6.17 16.51 -5.61
N GLY A 37 6.39 17.30 -6.66
CA GLY A 37 7.36 18.41 -6.69
C GLY A 37 8.63 18.09 -7.51
N SER A 38 9.67 18.89 -7.31
CA SER A 38 10.94 18.88 -8.05
C SER A 38 12.13 18.49 -7.17
N VAL A 39 13.36 18.68 -7.65
CA VAL A 39 14.60 18.51 -6.87
C VAL A 39 14.77 19.63 -5.84
N LEU A 40 14.22 20.83 -6.09
CA LEU A 40 14.33 21.97 -5.17
C LEU A 40 13.30 21.94 -4.04
N MET A 41 12.21 21.20 -4.21
CA MET A 41 11.13 21.08 -3.24
C MET A 41 10.31 19.83 -3.56
N TRP A 42 10.15 18.95 -2.58
CA TRP A 42 9.39 17.73 -2.75
C TRP A 42 8.67 17.31 -1.47
N THR A 43 7.59 16.60 -1.70
CA THR A 43 6.90 15.78 -0.69
C THR A 43 6.81 14.37 -1.23
N LYS A 44 7.08 13.38 -0.38
CA LYS A 44 6.93 11.97 -0.69
C LYS A 44 5.90 11.35 0.23
N ASP A 45 4.96 10.63 -0.36
CA ASP A 45 4.08 9.73 0.38
C ASP A 45 4.58 8.32 0.16
N ILE A 46 4.88 7.62 1.25
CA ILE A 46 5.47 6.30 1.20
C ILE A 46 4.47 5.34 1.81
N ILE A 47 4.12 4.30 1.06
CA ILE A 47 3.19 3.27 1.50
C ILE A 47 3.91 1.93 1.45
N GLU A 48 3.88 1.24 2.58
CA GLU A 48 4.44 -0.09 2.75
C GLU A 48 3.33 -1.05 3.15
N TRP A 49 3.23 -2.19 2.46
CA TRP A 49 2.19 -3.17 2.72
C TRP A 49 2.69 -4.59 2.48
N THR A 50 2.13 -5.51 3.27
CA THR A 50 2.38 -6.93 3.18
C THR A 50 1.15 -7.61 2.59
N TYR A 51 1.34 -8.42 1.55
CA TYR A 51 0.29 -9.07 0.77
C TYR A 51 0.69 -10.47 0.33
N ASN A 52 -0.28 -11.28 -0.09
CA ASN A 52 -0.05 -12.68 -0.49
C ASN A 52 -0.61 -13.05 -1.87
N GLY A 53 -0.76 -12.07 -2.76
CA GLY A 53 -1.32 -12.22 -4.10
C GLY A 53 -2.85 -12.08 -4.15
N SER A 54 -3.52 -12.26 -3.01
CA SER A 54 -4.98 -12.15 -2.90
C SER A 54 -5.41 -11.14 -1.84
N THR A 55 -4.76 -11.14 -0.68
CA THR A 55 -5.13 -10.30 0.46
C THR A 55 -3.96 -9.48 0.97
N ILE A 56 -4.29 -8.39 1.68
CA ILE A 56 -3.35 -7.53 2.40
C ILE A 56 -3.42 -7.92 3.87
N SER A 57 -2.29 -8.32 4.46
CA SER A 57 -2.20 -8.66 5.88
C SER A 57 -1.96 -7.43 6.75
N SER A 58 -1.16 -6.49 6.26
CA SER A 58 -0.84 -5.25 6.98
C SER A 58 -0.45 -4.17 5.97
N SER A 59 -0.68 -2.91 6.35
CA SER A 59 -0.18 -1.77 5.59
C SER A 59 -0.04 -0.56 6.48
N TYR A 60 0.98 0.24 6.21
CA TYR A 60 1.22 1.51 6.87
C TYR A 60 1.71 2.55 5.86
N ALA A 61 1.53 3.82 6.19
CA ALA A 61 1.94 4.91 5.34
C ALA A 61 2.54 6.04 6.17
N TYR A 62 3.50 6.74 5.60
CA TYR A 62 4.15 7.91 6.20
C TYR A 62 4.57 8.90 5.12
N GLN A 63 4.87 10.12 5.53
CA GLN A 63 5.27 11.18 4.61
C GLN A 63 6.67 11.69 4.92
N GLN A 64 7.36 12.13 3.89
CA GLN A 64 8.63 12.83 3.97
C GLN A 64 8.57 14.11 3.15
N LYS A 65 9.36 15.11 3.55
CA LYS A 65 9.49 16.37 2.82
C LYS A 65 10.94 16.79 2.74
N GLY A 66 11.25 17.57 1.71
CA GLY A 66 12.49 18.32 1.60
C GLY A 66 12.28 19.55 0.74
N TYR A 67 13.00 20.62 1.06
CA TYR A 67 12.98 21.83 0.27
C TYR A 67 14.28 22.61 0.47
N ILE A 68 14.63 23.37 -0.55
CA ILE A 68 15.70 24.35 -0.52
C ILE A 68 15.04 25.72 -0.47
N PHE A 69 15.44 26.53 0.51
CA PHE A 69 14.98 27.91 0.63
C PHE A 69 15.18 28.66 -0.71
N PRO A 70 14.19 29.43 -1.19
CA PRO A 70 13.04 29.94 -0.44
C PRO A 70 11.74 29.14 -0.60
N ASN A 71 11.81 27.91 -1.10
CA ASN A 71 10.63 27.05 -1.23
C ASN A 71 10.11 26.59 0.15
N ILE A 72 8.86 26.14 0.19
CA ILE A 72 8.20 25.65 1.41
C ILE A 72 7.47 24.34 1.06
N ALA A 73 7.85 23.24 1.72
CA ALA A 73 7.08 22.00 1.69
C ALA A 73 6.56 21.65 3.09
N ARG A 74 5.28 21.31 3.20
CA ARG A 74 4.65 20.78 4.41
C ARG A 74 3.95 19.46 4.11
N VAL A 75 4.08 18.54 5.05
CA VAL A 75 3.39 17.25 5.05
C VAL A 75 2.34 17.33 6.15
N ASN A 76 1.08 17.15 5.78
CA ASN A 76 -0.06 17.37 6.67
C ASN A 76 -0.66 16.06 7.19
N GLY A 77 -0.02 14.93 6.87
CA GLY A 77 -0.43 13.59 7.26
C GLY A 77 -0.86 12.75 6.07
N ILE A 78 -0.68 11.43 6.22
CA ILE A 78 -1.27 10.43 5.33
C ILE A 78 -2.12 9.48 6.17
N PHE A 79 -3.39 9.35 5.79
CA PHE A 79 -4.38 8.60 6.55
C PHE A 79 -4.98 7.51 5.68
N ARG A 80 -5.19 6.34 6.30
CA ARG A 80 -5.90 5.24 5.65
C ARG A 80 -7.39 5.52 5.73
N ILE A 81 -8.04 5.67 4.58
CA ILE A 81 -9.46 6.03 4.48
C ILE A 81 -10.37 4.83 4.23
N SER A 82 -9.82 3.70 3.74
CA SER A 82 -10.60 2.48 3.53
C SER A 82 -9.71 1.25 3.63
N THR A 83 -10.26 0.18 4.20
CA THR A 83 -9.62 -1.14 4.31
C THR A 83 -10.58 -2.22 3.88
N THR A 84 -10.22 -2.94 2.83
CA THR A 84 -10.83 -4.21 2.44
C THR A 84 -9.74 -5.28 2.39
N SER A 85 -10.11 -6.56 2.46
CA SER A 85 -9.13 -7.65 2.45
C SER A 85 -8.21 -7.62 1.22
N THR A 86 -8.69 -7.11 0.08
CA THR A 86 -7.95 -7.08 -1.19
C THR A 86 -7.38 -5.71 -1.54
N MET A 87 -7.78 -4.64 -0.84
CA MET A 87 -7.39 -3.27 -1.20
C MET A 87 -7.45 -2.33 0.01
N HIS A 88 -6.38 -1.56 0.22
CA HIS A 88 -6.36 -0.46 1.17
C HIS A 88 -6.21 0.87 0.43
N ARG A 89 -6.96 1.90 0.87
CA ARG A 89 -6.95 3.24 0.28
C ARG A 89 -6.43 4.27 1.29
N TYR A 90 -5.62 5.19 0.80
CA TYR A 90 -5.00 6.26 1.56
C TYR A 90 -5.31 7.63 0.96
N ARG A 91 -5.31 8.65 1.83
CA ARG A 91 -5.33 10.07 1.47
C ARG A 91 -4.12 10.74 2.11
N GLY A 92 -3.28 11.38 1.30
CA GLY A 92 -2.13 12.16 1.75
C GLY A 92 -2.35 13.64 1.48
N ASP A 93 -2.33 14.46 2.53
CA ASP A 93 -2.47 15.90 2.41
C ASP A 93 -1.09 16.57 2.55
N LYS A 94 -0.85 17.60 1.76
CA LYS A 94 0.45 18.29 1.68
C LYS A 94 0.28 19.71 1.16
N THR A 95 1.23 20.57 1.51
CA THR A 95 1.28 21.95 1.04
C THR A 95 2.62 22.20 0.39
N ILE A 96 2.60 22.80 -0.79
CA ILE A 96 3.78 23.14 -1.59
C ILE A 96 3.69 24.63 -1.92
N GLY A 97 4.76 25.38 -1.68
CA GLY A 97 4.77 26.82 -1.84
C GLY A 97 6.16 27.42 -1.94
N ALA A 98 6.23 28.74 -1.94
CA ALA A 98 7.47 29.49 -1.81
C ALA A 98 7.26 30.77 -1.00
N GLY A 99 8.29 31.16 -0.25
CA GLY A 99 8.35 32.42 0.46
C GLY A 99 9.46 33.32 -0.08
N ILE A 100 9.66 34.46 0.58
CA ILE A 100 10.83 35.31 0.48
C ILE A 100 11.15 35.82 1.89
N VAL A 101 12.44 35.90 2.23
CA VAL A 101 12.88 36.56 3.47
C VAL A 101 12.94 38.05 3.19
N THR A 102 12.23 38.84 3.98
CA THR A 102 12.33 40.30 3.94
C THR A 102 12.87 40.83 5.26
N PRO A 103 13.43 42.06 5.31
CA PRO A 103 13.97 42.65 6.55
C PRO A 103 12.96 42.80 7.70
N TRP A 104 11.68 42.62 7.41
CA TRP A 104 10.55 42.81 8.33
C TRP A 104 9.88 41.48 8.70
N GLY A 105 10.41 40.35 8.19
CA GLY A 105 9.87 39.00 8.41
C GLY A 105 9.77 38.18 7.12
N ASP A 106 9.50 36.88 7.29
CA ASP A 106 9.27 35.96 6.19
C ASP A 106 7.88 36.18 5.58
N VAL A 107 7.82 36.31 4.24
CA VAL A 107 6.57 36.47 3.50
C VAL A 107 6.35 35.25 2.63
N THR A 108 5.22 34.56 2.82
CA THR A 108 4.77 33.52 1.90
C THR A 108 4.28 34.17 0.60
N VAL A 109 4.89 33.84 -0.54
CA VAL A 109 4.52 34.36 -1.87
C VAL A 109 3.34 33.58 -2.44
N TYR A 110 3.40 32.25 -2.35
CA TYR A 110 2.30 31.38 -2.72
C TYR A 110 2.37 30.06 -1.96
N GLU A 111 1.20 29.48 -1.68
CA GLU A 111 1.04 28.13 -1.17
C GLU A 111 -0.08 27.45 -1.94
N THR A 112 0.06 26.15 -2.14
CA THR A 112 -0.97 25.31 -2.76
C THR A 112 -1.07 24.02 -1.98
N ASP A 113 -2.29 23.74 -1.54
CA ASP A 113 -2.62 22.48 -0.88
C ASP A 113 -2.97 21.42 -1.92
N TYR A 114 -2.49 20.20 -1.67
CA TYR A 114 -2.76 19.03 -2.48
C TYR A 114 -3.31 17.93 -1.57
N SER A 115 -4.38 17.30 -2.02
CA SER A 115 -4.93 16.06 -1.46
C SER A 115 -4.79 14.97 -2.50
N ASP A 116 -3.86 14.04 -2.26
CA ASP A 116 -3.62 12.91 -3.14
C ASP A 116 -4.26 11.63 -2.60
N TYR A 117 -4.76 10.78 -3.50
CA TYR A 117 -5.36 9.50 -3.13
C TYR A 117 -4.56 8.33 -3.70
N TYR A 118 -4.38 7.31 -2.87
CA TYR A 118 -3.60 6.13 -3.25
C TYR A 118 -4.34 4.86 -2.94
N ARG A 119 -4.12 3.85 -3.77
CA ARG A 119 -4.61 2.48 -3.54
C ARG A 119 -3.45 1.51 -3.62
N VAL A 120 -3.45 0.55 -2.71
CA VAL A 120 -2.60 -0.63 -2.75
C VAL A 120 -3.46 -1.88 -2.72
N TYR A 121 -3.03 -2.92 -3.43
CA TYR A 121 -3.80 -4.12 -3.66
C TYR A 121 -3.11 -5.37 -3.10
N GLY A 122 -3.91 -6.39 -2.78
CA GLY A 122 -3.46 -7.71 -2.35
C GLY A 122 -2.66 -8.47 -3.43
N SER A 123 -2.77 -8.04 -4.69
CA SER A 123 -1.94 -8.50 -5.81
C SER A 123 -0.53 -7.89 -5.84
N GLY A 124 -0.26 -6.86 -5.02
CA GLY A 124 0.99 -6.09 -5.07
C GLY A 124 0.98 -4.91 -6.05
N SER A 125 -0.12 -4.70 -6.80
CA SER A 125 -0.26 -3.49 -7.60
C SER A 125 -0.56 -2.26 -6.74
N TYR A 126 -0.36 -1.08 -7.30
CA TYR A 126 -0.68 0.20 -6.67
C TYR A 126 -1.20 1.21 -7.71
N LEU A 127 -1.95 2.20 -7.25
CA LEU A 127 -2.51 3.27 -8.08
C LEU A 127 -2.41 4.62 -7.34
N TRP A 128 -2.05 5.66 -8.08
CA TRP A 128 -2.17 7.06 -7.67
C TRP A 128 -3.30 7.70 -8.48
N GLU A 129 -4.30 8.23 -7.78
CA GLU A 129 -5.45 8.94 -8.35
C GLU A 129 -5.28 10.46 -8.30
#